data_AF-A0A384CSP5-F1
#
_entry.id   AF-A0A384CSP5-F1
#
_cell.length_a   1.000
_cell.length_b   1.000
_cell.length_c   1.000
_cell.angle_alpha   90.00
_cell.angle_beta   90.00
_cell.angle_gamma   90.00
#
_symmetry.space_group_name_H-M   'P 1'
#
loop_
_entity.id
_entity.type
_entity.pdbx_description
1 polymer ?
#
loop_
_entity_poly.entity_id
_entity_poly.type
_entity_poly.pdbx_seq_one_letter_code
_entity_poly.pdbx_strand_id
1 'polypeptide(L)'
;MLPDTGVCPSLAKDGAPRSALESSCRRIPVSAHLAGVGLLIAFLSTLGCFVRAPGVGMNMAEGDTLISVDYEIFGKVQGVFFRKYTQAEGKKLGLVGWVQNTDQGTVQGQLQGPISKVRHMQEWLETKGSPKSHIDRANFRNEKVIVKLDYSDFQIVK
;
A
#
# COMPACT_ATOMS: atom_id res chain seq x y z
N MET A 1 -18.46 52.91 -1.12
CA MET A 1 -19.23 52.02 -2.00
C MET A 1 -18.79 50.58 -1.72
N LEU A 2 -19.60 49.89 -0.89
CA LEU A 2 -19.81 48.44 -0.78
C LEU A 2 -18.64 47.49 -0.38
N PRO A 3 -18.98 46.35 0.28
CA PRO A 3 -18.29 45.77 1.44
C PRO A 3 -17.75 44.34 1.09
N ASP A 4 -17.27 43.43 1.93
CA ASP A 4 -17.75 42.98 3.23
C ASP A 4 -16.72 42.07 3.93
N THR A 5 -16.78 42.15 5.25
CA THR A 5 -16.23 41.35 6.34
C THR A 5 -16.52 39.84 6.27
N GLY A 6 -15.53 39.03 6.61
CA GLY A 6 -15.69 37.58 6.82
C GLY A 6 -15.20 37.17 8.21
N VAL A 7 -16.08 37.23 9.20
CA VAL A 7 -15.91 36.67 10.55
C VAL A 7 -16.31 35.19 10.51
N CYS A 8 -15.43 34.31 11.00
CA CYS A 8 -15.76 32.92 11.33
C CYS A 8 -16.30 32.84 12.77
N PRO A 9 -17.31 31.99 13.01
CA PRO A 9 -17.27 31.17 14.22
C PRO A 9 -17.54 29.68 13.97
N SER A 10 -16.86 28.90 14.80
CA SER A 10 -16.96 27.45 15.04
C SER A 10 -18.34 27.04 15.54
N LEU A 11 -18.86 25.88 15.11
CA LEU A 11 -19.34 24.82 16.03
C LEU A 11 -19.86 23.58 15.29
N ALA A 12 -19.58 22.44 15.92
CA ALA A 12 -19.84 21.06 15.52
C ALA A 12 -21.33 20.69 15.41
N LYS A 13 -21.61 19.57 14.73
CA LYS A 13 -22.31 18.38 15.28
C LYS A 13 -22.49 17.26 14.24
N ASP A 14 -22.17 16.06 14.70
CA ASP A 14 -22.78 14.73 14.48
C ASP A 14 -23.27 14.28 13.09
N GLY A 15 -22.93 13.03 12.74
CA GLY A 15 -23.69 12.26 11.76
C GLY A 15 -22.90 11.14 11.07
N ALA A 16 -22.70 10.01 11.76
CA ALA A 16 -22.23 8.78 11.16
C ALA A 16 -23.31 8.15 10.25
N PRO A 17 -23.00 7.70 9.03
CA PRO A 17 -23.82 6.71 8.34
C PRO A 17 -23.28 5.30 8.59
N ARG A 18 -24.11 4.49 9.27
CA ARG A 18 -24.00 3.02 9.33
C ARG A 18 -24.42 2.47 7.97
N SER A 19 -23.45 1.99 7.19
CA SER A 19 -23.70 1.20 5.98
C SER A 19 -23.68 -0.27 6.36
N ALA A 20 -24.85 -0.89 6.27
CA ALA A 20 -25.05 -2.32 6.36
C ALA A 20 -24.20 -3.07 5.34
N LEU A 21 -23.57 -4.16 5.76
CA LEU A 21 -23.28 -5.28 4.86
C LEU A 21 -23.42 -6.59 5.61
N GLU A 22 -24.08 -7.52 4.93
CA GLU A 22 -24.79 -8.66 5.47
C GLU A 22 -23.90 -9.70 6.15
N SER A 23 -24.40 -10.17 7.29
CA SER A 23 -23.91 -11.35 8.00
C SER A 23 -24.52 -12.59 7.36
N SER A 24 -23.78 -13.25 6.46
CA SER A 24 -24.17 -14.56 5.93
C SER A 24 -23.75 -15.65 6.90
N CYS A 25 -24.67 -15.98 7.81
CA CYS A 25 -24.58 -17.09 8.73
C CYS A 25 -24.73 -18.41 7.97
N ARG A 26 -23.64 -19.12 7.70
CA ARG A 26 -23.70 -20.47 7.11
C ARG A 26 -24.27 -21.46 8.12
N ARG A 27 -25.49 -21.90 7.84
CA ARG A 27 -26.17 -23.02 8.46
C ARG A 27 -25.57 -24.31 7.89
N ILE A 28 -25.04 -25.17 8.75
CA ILE A 28 -24.61 -26.53 8.42
C ILE A 28 -25.84 -27.44 8.53
N PRO A 29 -26.14 -28.26 7.52
CA PRO A 29 -26.85 -29.52 7.77
C PRO A 29 -25.92 -30.70 7.48
N VAL A 30 -25.67 -31.50 8.52
CA VAL A 30 -25.07 -32.83 8.39
C VAL A 30 -26.19 -33.86 8.26
N SER A 31 -25.91 -34.88 7.45
CA SER A 31 -26.51 -36.22 7.46
C SER A 31 -27.64 -36.49 6.46
N ALA A 32 -27.26 -37.17 5.37
CA ALA A 32 -28.09 -38.21 4.76
C ALA A 32 -27.16 -39.31 4.25
N HIS A 33 -27.34 -40.51 4.81
CA HIS A 33 -26.53 -41.70 4.60
C HIS A 33 -27.14 -42.57 3.50
N LEU A 34 -26.25 -43.15 2.69
CA LEU A 34 -26.37 -44.38 1.90
C LEU A 34 -27.18 -44.37 0.58
N ALA A 35 -26.43 -44.31 -0.52
CA ALA A 35 -26.88 -44.71 -1.85
C ALA A 35 -26.71 -46.23 -2.03
N GLY A 36 -27.82 -46.92 -2.29
CA GLY A 36 -27.84 -48.24 -2.91
C GLY A 36 -28.04 -48.07 -4.42
N VAL A 37 -27.05 -48.56 -5.17
CA VAL A 37 -27.08 -49.03 -6.57
C VAL A 37 -27.76 -48.19 -7.64
N GLY A 38 -26.95 -47.80 -8.62
CA GLY A 38 -27.38 -47.74 -10.01
C GLY A 38 -27.46 -46.34 -10.58
N LEU A 39 -26.89 -46.23 -11.79
CA LEU A 39 -26.96 -45.13 -12.74
C LEU A 39 -25.82 -44.11 -12.64
N LEU A 40 -25.05 -44.12 -13.72
CA LEU A 40 -23.90 -43.30 -14.08
C LEU A 40 -24.20 -41.79 -13.93
N ILE A 41 -23.94 -41.23 -12.75
CA ILE A 41 -24.07 -39.79 -12.48
C ILE A 41 -22.77 -39.10 -12.93
N ALA A 42 -22.76 -38.63 -14.17
CA ALA A 42 -21.84 -37.59 -14.62
C ALA A 42 -22.31 -36.24 -14.04
N PHE A 43 -21.84 -35.87 -12.84
CA PHE A 43 -22.10 -34.55 -12.27
C PHE A 43 -20.89 -33.98 -11.53
N LEU A 44 -20.66 -32.68 -11.82
CA LEU A 44 -20.03 -31.67 -10.97
C LEU A 44 -18.50 -31.61 -10.92
N SER A 45 -17.92 -31.10 -12.01
CA SER A 45 -16.68 -30.31 -11.95
C SER A 45 -16.94 -28.91 -12.52
N THR A 46 -17.84 -28.14 -11.91
CA THR A 46 -17.84 -26.69 -12.07
C THR A 46 -16.93 -26.07 -11.01
N LEU A 47 -16.01 -25.24 -11.50
CA LEU A 47 -15.16 -24.32 -10.75
C LEU A 47 -14.07 -24.93 -9.86
N GLY A 48 -13.16 -25.66 -10.52
CA GLY A 48 -11.75 -25.64 -10.17
C GLY A 48 -11.04 -24.35 -10.63
N CYS A 49 -11.69 -23.18 -10.56
CA CYS A 49 -10.96 -21.90 -10.61
C CYS A 49 -10.44 -21.60 -9.21
N PHE A 50 -9.63 -22.50 -8.65
CA PHE A 50 -8.73 -22.12 -7.58
C PHE A 50 -7.62 -21.31 -8.25
N VAL A 51 -7.92 -20.04 -8.56
CA VAL A 51 -6.89 -19.06 -8.88
C VAL A 51 -5.98 -19.01 -7.66
N ARG A 52 -4.88 -19.74 -7.76
CA ARG A 52 -3.74 -19.59 -6.87
C ARG A 52 -3.21 -18.19 -7.11
N ALA A 53 -3.66 -17.23 -6.32
CA ALA A 53 -3.00 -15.94 -6.24
C ALA A 53 -1.53 -16.22 -5.88
N PRO A 54 -0.56 -15.71 -6.65
CA PRO A 54 0.82 -15.77 -6.23
C PRO A 54 0.97 -14.85 -5.02
N GLY A 55 0.90 -15.41 -3.82
CA GLY A 55 1.52 -14.79 -2.66
C GLY A 55 3.00 -14.71 -2.97
N VAL A 56 3.50 -13.50 -3.21
CA VAL A 56 4.93 -13.23 -3.37
C VAL A 56 5.60 -13.75 -2.10
N GLY A 57 6.30 -14.88 -2.24
CA GLY A 57 7.04 -15.50 -1.16
C GLY A 57 8.11 -14.54 -0.68
N MET A 58 7.98 -14.07 0.55
CA MET A 58 9.03 -13.32 1.24
C MET A 58 10.15 -14.32 1.57
N ASN A 59 11.11 -14.46 0.64
CA ASN A 59 12.30 -15.28 0.83
C ASN A 59 13.14 -14.70 1.98
N MET A 60 13.25 -15.45 3.07
CA MET A 60 14.02 -15.05 4.26
C MET A 60 15.54 -14.96 4.03
N ALA A 61 16.04 -15.37 2.86
CA ALA A 61 17.48 -15.41 2.54
C ALA A 61 18.02 -14.14 1.86
N GLU A 62 17.17 -13.18 1.52
CA GLU A 62 17.60 -11.90 0.92
C GLU A 62 17.77 -10.78 1.97
N GLY A 63 17.62 -11.08 3.27
CA GLY A 63 17.48 -10.08 4.33
C GLY A 63 18.65 -9.11 4.54
N ASP A 64 19.86 -9.46 4.11
CA ASP A 64 21.08 -8.68 4.38
C ASP A 64 21.62 -7.93 3.15
N THR A 65 21.10 -8.19 1.95
CA THR A 65 21.57 -7.51 0.74
C THR A 65 21.09 -6.07 0.74
N LEU A 66 22.02 -5.13 0.81
CA LEU A 66 21.71 -3.71 0.71
C LEU A 66 21.47 -3.33 -0.74
N ILE A 67 20.37 -2.62 -1.00
CA ILE A 67 20.04 -2.08 -2.31
C ILE A 67 19.74 -0.59 -2.22
N SER A 68 19.94 0.11 -3.33
CA SER A 68 19.48 1.47 -3.58
C SER A 68 18.47 1.45 -4.71
N VAL A 69 17.35 2.14 -4.55
CA VAL A 69 16.34 2.29 -5.60
C VAL A 69 15.83 3.73 -5.63
N ASP A 70 15.69 4.26 -6.84
CA ASP A 70 15.08 5.56 -7.08
C ASP A 70 13.59 5.36 -7.35
N TYR A 71 12.74 6.24 -6.84
CA TYR A 71 11.30 6.14 -7.01
C TYR A 71 10.69 7.47 -7.43
N GLU A 72 9.61 7.38 -8.20
CA GLU A 72 8.77 8.50 -8.57
C GLU A 72 7.29 8.10 -8.47
N ILE A 73 6.52 8.85 -7.67
CA ILE A 73 5.12 8.59 -7.38
C ILE A 73 4.25 9.64 -8.07
N PHE A 74 3.27 9.14 -8.82
CA PHE A 74 2.32 9.90 -9.60
C PHE A 74 0.95 9.90 -8.92
N GLY A 75 0.24 11.02 -9.02
CA GLY A 75 -1.13 11.19 -8.56
C GLY A 75 -1.29 12.40 -7.65
N LYS A 76 -2.28 12.37 -6.76
CA LYS A 76 -2.54 13.45 -5.80
C LYS A 76 -1.64 13.31 -4.58
N VAL A 77 -0.36 13.67 -4.74
CA VAL A 77 0.70 13.48 -3.73
C VAL A 77 1.26 14.78 -3.14
N GLN A 78 0.95 15.93 -3.73
CA GLN A 78 1.33 17.24 -3.19
C GLN A 78 0.21 17.86 -2.33
N GLY A 79 0.59 18.68 -1.34
CA GLY A 79 -0.37 19.31 -0.41
C GLY A 79 -1.00 18.36 0.63
N VAL A 80 -0.60 17.08 0.66
CA VAL A 80 -1.19 16.03 1.52
C VAL A 80 -0.22 15.46 2.55
N PHE A 81 0.84 16.22 2.88
CA PHE A 81 1.89 15.80 3.81
C PHE A 81 2.61 14.49 3.44
N PHE A 82 2.58 14.08 2.16
CA PHE A 82 3.15 12.81 1.70
C PHE A 82 4.59 12.61 2.17
N ARG A 83 5.45 13.61 1.93
CA ARG A 83 6.87 13.62 2.36
C ARG A 83 7.07 13.30 3.85
N LYS A 84 6.19 13.79 4.73
CA LYS A 84 6.27 13.55 6.18
C LYS A 84 5.95 12.09 6.53
N TYR A 85 4.94 11.51 5.88
CA TYR A 85 4.59 10.10 6.06
C TYR A 85 5.65 9.18 5.48
N THR A 86 6.18 9.49 4.30
CA THR A 86 7.27 8.74 3.67
C THR A 86 8.51 8.71 4.57
N GLN A 87 8.90 9.85 5.15
CA GLN A 87 10.01 9.90 6.11
C GLN A 87 9.72 9.04 7.34
N ALA A 88 8.52 9.14 7.92
CA ALA A 88 8.16 8.39 9.11
C ALA A 88 8.19 6.86 8.87
N GLU A 89 7.64 6.40 7.74
CA GLU A 89 7.64 4.98 7.39
C GLU A 89 9.06 4.49 7.04
N GLY A 90 9.84 5.28 6.30
CA GLY A 90 11.24 4.99 6.02
C GLY A 90 12.06 4.80 7.30
N LYS A 91 11.92 5.72 8.26
CA LYS A 91 12.59 5.61 9.58
C LYS A 91 12.10 4.40 10.38
N LYS A 92 10.80 4.10 10.35
CA LYS A 92 10.22 2.93 11.02
C LYS A 92 10.74 1.61 10.45
N LEU A 93 11.00 1.54 9.14
CA LEU A 93 11.59 0.38 8.49
C LEU A 93 13.12 0.30 8.63
N GLY A 94 13.76 1.36 9.13
CA GLY A 94 15.22 1.45 9.23
C GLY A 94 15.91 1.75 7.89
N LEU A 95 15.20 2.39 6.96
CA LEU A 95 15.72 2.81 5.66
C LEU A 95 16.30 4.22 5.73
N VAL A 96 17.23 4.51 4.82
CA VAL A 96 17.84 5.83 4.64
C VAL A 96 17.59 6.33 3.23
N GLY A 97 17.80 7.64 3.01
CA GLY A 97 17.65 8.26 1.71
C GLY A 97 16.93 9.59 1.78
N TRP A 98 16.15 9.92 0.76
CA TRP A 98 15.50 11.22 0.68
C TRP A 98 14.18 11.19 -0.08
N VAL A 99 13.39 12.23 0.12
CA VAL A 99 12.12 12.47 -0.58
C VAL A 99 11.96 13.95 -0.92
N GLN A 100 11.51 14.26 -2.15
CA GLN A 100 11.32 15.61 -2.66
C GLN A 100 10.05 15.70 -3.52
N ASN A 101 9.40 16.86 -3.53
CA ASN A 101 8.37 17.17 -4.53
C ASN A 101 9.05 17.64 -5.82
N THR A 102 8.51 17.24 -6.96
CA THR A 102 8.95 17.76 -8.27
C THR A 102 8.06 18.93 -8.71
N ASP A 103 8.55 19.76 -9.62
CA ASP A 103 7.75 20.82 -10.27
C ASP A 103 6.63 20.26 -11.15
N GLN A 104 6.70 18.97 -11.51
CA GLN A 104 5.70 18.27 -12.31
C GLN A 104 4.51 17.75 -11.50
N GLY A 105 4.44 18.08 -10.20
CA GLY A 105 3.36 17.60 -9.34
C GLY A 105 3.56 16.19 -8.78
N THR A 106 4.71 15.55 -9.04
CA THR A 106 5.06 14.22 -8.54
C THR A 106 5.89 14.29 -7.25
N VAL A 107 6.11 13.14 -6.61
CA VAL A 107 7.05 12.99 -5.50
C VAL A 107 8.12 11.99 -5.91
N GLN A 108 9.38 12.39 -5.83
CA GLN A 108 10.51 11.54 -6.14
C GLN A 108 11.41 11.34 -4.92
N GLY A 109 12.25 10.32 -4.96
CA GLY A 109 13.25 10.11 -3.94
C GLY A 109 14.12 8.89 -4.19
N GLN A 110 14.96 8.59 -3.22
CA GLN A 110 15.81 7.41 -3.20
C GLN A 110 15.65 6.69 -1.87
N LEU A 111 15.58 5.37 -1.92
CA LEU A 111 15.57 4.48 -0.78
C LEU A 111 16.85 3.66 -0.79
N GLN A 112 17.49 3.53 0.36
CA GLN A 112 18.61 2.63 0.56
C GLN A 112 18.43 1.82 1.85
N GLY A 113 18.79 0.55 1.78
CA GLY A 113 18.73 -0.35 2.93
C GLY A 113 18.60 -1.81 2.51
N PRO A 114 18.30 -2.71 3.46
CA PRO A 114 18.13 -4.13 3.18
C PRO A 114 16.97 -4.36 2.21
N ILE A 115 17.16 -5.22 1.20
CA ILE A 115 16.18 -5.45 0.13
C ILE A 115 14.80 -5.82 0.67
N SER A 116 14.70 -6.63 1.71
CA SER A 116 13.40 -6.96 2.32
C SER A 116 12.67 -5.72 2.85
N LYS A 117 13.40 -4.78 3.45
CA LYS A 117 12.84 -3.52 3.95
C LYS A 117 12.49 -2.57 2.81
N VAL A 118 13.34 -2.50 1.78
CA VAL A 118 13.09 -1.68 0.59
C VAL A 118 11.84 -2.17 -0.14
N ARG A 119 11.67 -3.48 -0.33
CA ARG A 119 10.48 -4.08 -0.96
C ARG A 119 9.20 -3.73 -0.20
N HIS A 120 9.22 -3.82 1.14
CA HIS A 120 8.10 -3.35 1.95
C HIS A 120 7.78 -1.86 1.78
N MET A 121 8.82 -1.02 1.67
CA MET A 121 8.62 0.40 1.41
C MET A 121 8.06 0.66 0.01
N GLN A 122 8.46 -0.12 -1.01
CA GLN A 122 7.92 -0.04 -2.36
C GLN A 122 6.42 -0.37 -2.38
N GLU A 123 6.01 -1.47 -1.73
CA GLU A 123 4.60 -1.85 -1.58
C GLU A 123 3.79 -0.74 -0.87
N TRP A 124 4.38 -0.12 0.16
CA TRP A 124 3.74 0.98 0.87
C TRP A 124 3.57 2.23 0.00
N LEU A 125 4.58 2.55 -0.82
CA LEU A 125 4.55 3.66 -1.78
C LEU A 125 3.57 3.43 -2.93
N GLU A 126 3.28 2.17 -3.26
CA GLU A 126 2.27 1.80 -4.26
C GLU A 126 0.84 1.84 -3.72
N THR A 127 0.63 1.39 -2.47
CA THR A 127 -0.73 1.06 -1.99
C THR A 127 -1.26 1.96 -0.88
N LYS A 128 -0.40 2.55 -0.04
CA LYS A 128 -0.81 3.26 1.18
C LYS A 128 -0.55 4.75 1.10
N GLY A 129 0.72 5.15 0.96
CA GLY A 129 1.11 6.56 1.00
C GLY A 129 0.56 7.33 2.22
N SER A 130 0.27 8.62 2.02
CA SER A 130 -0.41 9.45 3.02
C SER A 130 -1.93 9.19 3.01
N PRO A 131 -2.63 9.24 4.16
CA PRO A 131 -4.07 9.01 4.23
C PRO A 131 -4.93 9.95 3.38
N LYS A 132 -4.40 11.13 3.00
CA LYS A 132 -5.09 12.08 2.10
C LYS A 132 -4.57 12.03 0.65
N SER A 133 -3.59 11.16 0.38
CA SER A 133 -3.01 11.02 -0.96
C SER A 133 -3.80 10.04 -1.82
N HIS A 134 -3.69 10.21 -3.13
CA HIS A 134 -4.14 9.23 -4.11
C HIS A 134 -2.97 8.91 -5.02
N ILE A 135 -2.57 7.63 -5.05
CA ILE A 135 -1.46 7.15 -5.85
C ILE A 135 -2.04 6.51 -7.10
N ASP A 136 -1.73 7.08 -8.26
CA ASP A 136 -2.14 6.53 -9.55
C ASP A 136 -1.12 5.49 -10.04
N ARG A 137 0.17 5.77 -9.80
CA ARG A 137 1.28 4.94 -10.23
C ARG A 137 2.52 5.22 -9.38
N ALA A 138 3.26 4.17 -9.04
CA ALA A 138 4.64 4.29 -8.57
C ALA A 138 5.58 3.76 -9.66
N ASN A 139 6.70 4.43 -9.86
CA ASN A 139 7.75 4.00 -10.77
C ASN A 139 9.04 3.82 -9.98
N PHE A 140 9.67 2.66 -10.12
CA PHE A 140 10.94 2.34 -9.49
C PHE A 140 12.01 2.19 -10.57
N ARG A 141 13.12 2.88 -10.38
CA ARG A 141 14.21 2.96 -11.36
C ARG A 141 15.55 2.78 -10.65
N ASN A 142 16.58 2.48 -11.45
CA ASN A 142 17.97 2.50 -11.00
C ASN A 142 18.23 1.64 -9.76
N GLU A 143 17.54 0.50 -9.66
CA GLU A 143 17.74 -0.48 -8.61
C GLU A 143 19.12 -1.10 -8.74
N LYS A 144 19.91 -1.01 -7.68
CA LYS A 144 21.28 -1.52 -7.65
C LYS A 144 21.63 -2.05 -6.27
N VAL A 145 22.42 -3.12 -6.23
CA VAL A 145 23.02 -3.63 -5.00
C VAL A 145 24.16 -2.70 -4.60
N ILE A 146 24.19 -2.30 -3.33
CA ILE A 146 25.20 -1.40 -2.77
C ILE A 146 25.95 -2.12 -1.65
N VAL A 147 27.23 -1.78 -1.48
CA VAL A 147 28.06 -2.35 -0.40
C VAL A 147 27.92 -1.56 0.89
N LYS A 148 27.60 -0.27 0.79
CA LYS A 148 27.43 0.67 1.91
C LYS A 148 26.29 1.63 1.62
N LEU A 149 25.71 2.18 2.69
CA LEU A 149 24.73 3.25 2.60
C LEU A 149 25.44 4.57 2.25
N ASP A 150 24.91 5.32 1.28
CA ASP A 150 25.37 6.67 0.93
C ASP A 150 24.81 7.73 1.89
N TYR A 151 23.69 7.42 2.56
CA TYR A 151 23.01 8.32 3.49
C TYR A 151 22.99 7.75 4.90
N SER A 152 22.99 8.63 5.90
CA SER A 152 22.92 8.25 7.32
C SER A 152 21.53 8.42 7.94
N ASP A 153 20.62 9.12 7.27
CA ASP A 153 19.24 9.37 7.74
C ASP A 153 18.27 9.45 6.55
N PHE A 154 16.97 9.52 6.84
CA PHE A 154 15.93 9.75 5.85
C PHE A 154 15.51 11.23 5.86
N GLN A 155 15.86 11.96 4.81
CA GLN A 155 15.69 13.42 4.75
C GLN A 155 14.54 13.87 3.84
N ILE A 156 13.89 14.98 4.22
CA ILE A 156 12.92 15.65 3.36
C ILE A 156 13.63 16.82 2.69
N VAL A 157 13.77 16.74 1.36
CA VAL A 157 14.39 17.80 0.56
C VAL A 157 13.33 18.85 0.21
N LYS A 158 13.73 20.12 0.28
CA LYS A 158 12.85 21.26 0.00
C LYS A 158 12.66 21.47 -1.50
#